data_AF-A0A931M5Z7-F1
#
_entry.id   AF-A0A931M5Z7-F1
#
_cell.length_a   1.000
_cell.length_b   1.000
_cell.length_c   1.000
_cell.angle_alpha   90.00
_cell.angle_beta   90.00
_cell.angle_gamma   90.00
#
_symmetry.space_group_name_H-M   'P 1'
#
loop_
_entity.id
_entity.type
_entity.pdbx_description
1 polymer ?
#
loop_
_entity_poly.entity_id
_entity_poly.type
_entity_poly.pdbx_seq_one_letter_code
_entity_poly.pdbx_strand_id
1 'polypeptide(L)'
;VKRKLVDHTMYSTSSVLRTIGLILGMPPMSQYDAAAVPMWRCFTATPDYTAYNALPAQIDITEVNTKQTASAKLSATFDFSKEDRVPDLLFSEVIWKAIKGEDSKMPAPRRSAFVKLVDKDEDNDD
;
A
#
# COMPACT_ATOMS: atom_id res chain seq x y z
N VAL A 1 24.30 -10.33 -1.17
CA VAL A 1 23.26 -10.49 -0.11
C VAL A 1 23.26 -11.95 0.32
N LYS A 2 23.15 -12.25 1.62
CA LYS A 2 23.13 -13.63 2.13
C LYS A 2 21.87 -14.35 1.66
N ARG A 3 22.03 -15.55 1.10
CA ARG A 3 20.90 -16.39 0.68
C ARG A 3 20.44 -17.27 1.83
N LYS A 4 19.14 -17.59 1.87
CA LYS A 4 18.50 -18.43 2.90
C LYS A 4 18.68 -17.90 4.35
N LEU A 5 18.86 -16.58 4.50
CA LEU A 5 18.93 -15.93 5.80
C LEU A 5 17.59 -15.25 6.11
N VAL A 6 17.06 -15.52 7.30
CA VAL A 6 15.99 -14.70 7.91
C VAL A 6 16.64 -13.84 8.99
N ASP A 7 16.56 -12.53 8.84
CA ASP A 7 17.05 -11.57 9.83
C ASP A 7 15.86 -10.99 10.61
N HIS A 8 15.89 -11.15 11.93
CA HIS A 8 14.85 -10.65 12.84
C HIS A 8 15.18 -9.28 13.43
N THR A 9 16.24 -8.62 12.94
CA THR A 9 16.55 -7.25 13.33
C THR A 9 15.43 -6.31 12.89
N MET A 10 14.96 -5.45 13.80
CA MET A 10 14.00 -4.41 13.46
C MET A 10 14.66 -3.35 12.59
N TYR A 11 14.15 -3.18 11.36
CA TYR A 11 14.58 -2.17 10.41
C TYR A 11 13.45 -1.18 10.14
N SER A 12 13.83 0.05 9.80
CA SER A 12 12.91 1.09 9.32
C SER A 12 13.39 1.65 7.98
N THR A 13 12.63 2.55 7.38
CA THR A 13 13.06 3.27 6.17
C THR A 13 14.39 3.99 6.38
N SER A 14 14.64 4.52 7.57
CA SER A 14 15.91 5.15 7.94
C SER A 14 17.08 4.15 7.94
N SER A 15 16.85 2.87 8.30
CA SER A 15 17.87 1.83 8.21
C SER A 15 18.35 1.59 6.77
N VAL A 16 17.45 1.70 5.80
CA VAL A 16 17.80 1.59 4.38
C VAL A 16 18.68 2.76 3.96
N LEU A 17 18.25 3.99 4.28
CA LEU A 17 19.03 5.20 3.96
C LEU A 17 20.41 5.17 4.60
N ARG A 18 20.52 4.76 5.86
CA ARG A 18 21.79 4.60 6.58
C ARG A 18 22.72 3.62 5.89
N THR A 19 22.16 2.50 5.44
CA THR A 19 22.93 1.46 4.75
C THR A 19 23.45 1.95 3.40
N ILE A 20 22.62 2.66 2.62
CA ILE A 20 23.04 3.27 1.34
C ILE A 20 24.15 4.30 1.60
N GLY A 21 23.97 5.18 2.58
CA GLY A 21 24.96 6.18 2.95
C GLY A 21 26.30 5.55 3.32
N LEU A 22 26.30 4.48 4.12
CA LEU A 22 27.53 3.75 4.47
C LEU A 22 28.21 3.08 3.27
N ILE A 23 27.45 2.54 2.31
CA ILE A 23 28.02 1.94 1.09
C ILE A 23 28.69 3.00 0.21
N LEU A 24 28.09 4.19 0.11
CA LEU A 24 28.59 5.30 -0.69
C LEU A 24 29.61 6.18 0.05
N GLY A 25 29.88 5.91 1.34
CA GLY A 25 30.77 6.73 2.17
C GLY A 25 30.23 8.11 2.54
N MET A 26 28.89 8.28 2.52
CA MET A 26 28.24 9.54 2.84
C MET A 26 27.97 9.70 4.35
N PRO A 27 28.09 10.93 4.89
CA PRO A 27 27.68 11.21 6.26
C PRO A 27 26.15 11.11 6.41
N PRO A 28 25.65 10.86 7.63
CA PRO A 28 24.21 10.80 7.87
C PRO A 28 23.56 12.17 7.62
N MET A 29 22.40 12.18 6.97
CA MET A 29 21.70 13.42 6.60
C MET A 29 20.89 14.03 7.75
N SER A 30 20.55 13.20 8.75
CA SER A 30 19.78 13.62 9.92
C SER A 30 20.11 12.73 11.13
N GLN A 31 19.65 13.14 12.32
CA GLN A 31 19.76 12.35 13.54
C GLN A 31 19.06 10.98 13.43
N TYR A 32 17.96 10.90 12.69
CA TYR A 32 17.19 9.66 12.51
C TYR A 32 17.96 8.62 11.69
N ASP A 33 18.67 9.09 10.66
CA ASP A 33 19.56 8.27 9.85
C ASP A 33 20.81 7.85 10.65
N ALA A 34 21.40 8.78 11.40
CA ALA A 34 22.56 8.50 12.25
C ALA A 34 22.29 7.42 13.32
N ALA A 35 21.10 7.44 13.93
CA ALA A 35 20.68 6.47 14.95
C ALA A 35 20.09 5.17 14.39
N ALA A 36 19.85 5.08 13.08
CA ALA A 36 19.24 3.89 12.48
C ALA A 36 20.23 2.72 12.44
N VAL A 37 19.71 1.51 12.72
CA VAL A 37 20.49 0.27 12.62
C VAL A 37 20.74 -0.04 11.14
N PRO A 38 22.00 -0.15 10.67
CA PRO A 38 22.31 -0.51 9.29
C PRO A 38 22.04 -1.99 9.00
N MET A 39 21.75 -2.33 7.74
CA MET A 39 21.35 -3.67 7.29
C MET A 39 22.53 -4.58 6.90
N TRP A 40 23.73 -4.33 7.42
CA TRP A 40 24.97 -5.07 7.10
C TRP A 40 24.85 -6.58 7.31
N ARG A 41 23.98 -7.02 8.24
CA ARG A 41 23.70 -8.45 8.47
C ARG A 41 23.16 -9.15 7.22
N CYS A 42 22.44 -8.44 6.35
CA CYS A 42 21.89 -8.94 5.09
C CYS A 42 22.95 -9.09 3.99
N PHE A 43 24.09 -8.40 4.10
CA PHE A 43 25.16 -8.43 3.12
C PHE A 43 26.23 -9.47 3.48
N THR A 44 26.94 -9.94 2.46
CA THR A 44 28.09 -10.84 2.60
C THR A 44 29.13 -10.42 1.57
N ALA A 45 30.40 -10.49 1.95
CA ALA A 45 31.53 -10.24 1.05
C ALA A 45 31.74 -11.39 0.07
N THR A 46 31.30 -12.60 0.41
CA THR A 46 31.37 -13.79 -0.45
C THR A 46 30.08 -13.92 -1.28
N PRO A 47 30.12 -13.70 -2.60
CA PRO A 47 28.95 -13.85 -3.46
C PRO A 47 28.59 -15.33 -3.67
N ASP A 48 27.29 -15.63 -3.67
CA ASP A 48 26.75 -16.92 -4.12
C ASP A 48 26.10 -16.71 -5.50
N TYR A 49 26.72 -17.27 -6.54
CA TYR A 49 26.31 -17.14 -7.95
C TYR A 49 25.33 -18.22 -8.42
N THR A 50 24.82 -19.06 -7.51
CA THR A 50 23.86 -20.09 -7.92
C THR A 50 22.58 -19.44 -8.47
N ALA A 51 22.18 -19.87 -9.65
CA ALA A 51 21.02 -19.33 -10.36
C ALA A 51 19.74 -19.48 -9.52
N TYR A 52 18.83 -18.51 -9.66
CA TYR A 52 17.49 -18.61 -9.10
C TYR A 52 16.62 -19.47 -10.02
N ASN A 53 16.10 -20.57 -9.49
CA ASN A 53 15.10 -21.37 -10.18
C ASN A 53 13.71 -20.78 -9.89
N ALA A 54 13.13 -20.06 -10.85
CA ALA A 54 11.80 -19.50 -10.70
C ALA A 54 10.77 -20.63 -10.59
N LEU A 55 9.93 -20.58 -9.56
CA LEU A 55 8.79 -21.47 -9.47
C LEU A 55 7.74 -21.04 -10.50
N PRO A 56 7.12 -21.97 -11.24
CA PRO A 56 6.01 -21.64 -12.12
C PRO A 56 4.85 -21.07 -11.30
N ALA A 57 4.09 -20.14 -11.90
CA ALA A 57 2.84 -19.69 -11.30
C ALA A 57 1.90 -20.89 -11.14
N GLN A 58 1.41 -21.13 -9.92
CA GLN A 58 0.47 -22.21 -9.63
C GLN A 58 -0.99 -21.84 -9.97
N ILE A 59 -1.22 -20.57 -10.26
CA ILE A 59 -2.51 -20.01 -10.65
C ILE A 59 -2.34 -19.28 -11.98
N ASP A 60 -3.41 -19.25 -12.76
CA ASP A 60 -3.43 -18.47 -13.99
C ASP A 60 -3.51 -16.99 -13.63
N ILE A 61 -2.44 -16.24 -13.94
CA ILE A 61 -2.37 -14.79 -13.71
C ILE A 61 -3.27 -14.01 -14.67
N THR A 62 -3.82 -14.68 -15.68
CA THR A 62 -4.77 -14.13 -16.64
C THR A 62 -6.20 -14.56 -16.36
N GLU A 63 -6.44 -15.29 -15.26
CA GLU A 63 -7.79 -15.68 -14.86
C GLU A 63 -8.66 -14.43 -14.62
N VAL A 64 -9.82 -14.41 -15.26
CA VAL A 64 -10.81 -13.34 -15.14
C VAL A 64 -12.14 -13.88 -14.63
N ASN A 65 -12.92 -13.03 -13.99
CA ASN A 65 -14.29 -13.37 -13.60
C ASN A 65 -15.15 -13.67 -14.84
N THR A 66 -15.61 -14.92 -14.97
CA THR A 66 -16.42 -15.37 -16.12
C THR A 66 -17.93 -15.15 -15.97
N LYS A 67 -18.40 -14.88 -14.74
CA LYS A 67 -19.83 -14.69 -14.46
C LYS A 67 -20.32 -13.36 -15.03
N GLN A 68 -21.31 -13.44 -15.92
CA GLN A 68 -21.97 -12.28 -16.54
C GLN A 68 -23.10 -11.73 -15.64
N THR A 69 -22.77 -11.32 -14.42
CA THR A 69 -23.75 -10.72 -13.49
C THR A 69 -24.13 -9.30 -13.90
N ALA A 70 -25.17 -8.73 -13.29
CA ALA A 70 -25.56 -7.34 -13.53
C ALA A 70 -24.41 -6.38 -13.18
N SER A 71 -23.73 -6.61 -12.06
CA SER A 71 -22.53 -5.86 -11.67
C SER A 71 -21.39 -6.00 -12.66
N ALA A 72 -21.18 -7.18 -13.26
CA ALA A 72 -20.15 -7.38 -14.30
C ALA A 72 -20.44 -6.54 -15.56
N LYS A 73 -21.69 -6.55 -16.03
CA LYS A 73 -22.11 -5.72 -17.17
C LYS A 73 -21.96 -4.23 -16.90
N LEU A 74 -22.30 -3.79 -15.68
CA LEU A 74 -22.17 -2.39 -15.27
C LEU A 74 -20.69 -1.99 -15.18
N SER A 75 -19.83 -2.85 -14.61
CA SER A 75 -18.39 -2.61 -14.53
C SER A 75 -17.72 -2.44 -15.89
N ALA A 76 -18.21 -3.12 -16.93
CA ALA A 76 -17.68 -3.01 -18.28
C ALA A 76 -17.97 -1.64 -18.95
N THR A 77 -18.90 -0.86 -18.40
CA THR A 77 -19.25 0.48 -18.92
C THR A 77 -18.44 1.61 -18.28
N PHE A 78 -17.64 1.32 -17.26
CA PHE A 78 -16.86 2.32 -16.56
C PHE A 78 -15.67 2.83 -17.38
N ASP A 79 -15.43 4.14 -17.30
CA ASP A 79 -14.29 4.80 -17.93
C ASP A 79 -13.05 4.72 -17.02
N PHE A 80 -12.11 3.84 -17.37
CA PHE A 80 -10.82 3.69 -16.70
C PHE A 80 -9.68 4.44 -17.39
N SER A 81 -9.98 5.37 -18.31
CA SER A 81 -8.94 6.11 -19.05
C SER A 81 -8.12 7.06 -18.19
N LYS A 82 -8.66 7.51 -17.05
CA LYS A 82 -8.00 8.41 -16.10
C LYS A 82 -8.46 8.11 -14.68
N GLU A 83 -7.62 8.41 -13.71
CA GLU A 83 -7.94 8.35 -12.28
C GLU A 83 -9.21 9.16 -11.97
N ASP A 84 -10.01 8.65 -11.04
CA ASP A 84 -11.23 9.29 -10.50
C ASP A 84 -12.33 9.64 -11.52
N ARG A 85 -12.36 8.97 -12.69
CA ARG A 85 -13.44 9.14 -13.68
C ARG A 85 -14.72 8.37 -13.34
N VAL A 86 -14.60 7.29 -12.59
CA VAL A 86 -15.74 6.43 -12.25
C VAL A 86 -16.46 6.98 -11.02
N PRO A 87 -17.82 7.03 -11.02
CA PRO A 87 -18.57 7.43 -9.83
C PRO A 87 -18.28 6.50 -8.65
N ASP A 88 -17.66 7.05 -7.60
CA ASP A 88 -17.14 6.31 -6.44
C ASP A 88 -18.19 5.42 -5.74
N LEU A 89 -19.41 5.93 -5.56
CA LEU A 89 -20.52 5.18 -4.95
C LEU A 89 -20.89 3.92 -5.75
N LEU A 90 -21.02 4.07 -7.08
CA LEU A 90 -21.36 2.97 -7.98
C LEU A 90 -20.21 1.96 -8.05
N PHE A 91 -18.98 2.46 -8.13
CA PHE A 91 -17.80 1.61 -8.17
C PHE A 91 -17.64 0.78 -6.88
N SER A 92 -17.82 1.42 -5.72
CA SER A 92 -17.82 0.76 -4.42
C SER A 92 -18.91 -0.31 -4.30
N GLU A 93 -20.11 -0.05 -4.82
CA GLU A 93 -21.21 -1.03 -4.80
C GLU A 93 -20.90 -2.26 -5.65
N VAL A 94 -20.33 -2.06 -6.84
CA VAL A 94 -19.90 -3.16 -7.73
C VAL A 94 -18.82 -4.01 -7.07
N ILE A 95 -17.79 -3.39 -6.46
CA ILE A 95 -16.74 -4.10 -5.72
C ILE A 95 -17.34 -4.88 -4.55
N TRP A 96 -18.26 -4.28 -3.81
CA TRP A 96 -18.93 -4.93 -2.69
C TRP A 96 -19.68 -6.19 -3.13
N LYS A 97 -20.48 -6.10 -4.19
CA LYS A 97 -21.23 -7.24 -4.76
C LYS A 97 -20.31 -8.31 -5.33
N ALA A 98 -19.16 -7.94 -5.90
CA ALA A 98 -18.17 -8.90 -6.38
C ALA A 98 -17.61 -9.78 -5.25
N ILE A 99 -17.41 -9.21 -4.05
CA ILE A 99 -16.85 -9.92 -2.89
C ILE A 99 -17.93 -10.63 -2.06
N LYS A 100 -19.07 -9.96 -1.82
CA LYS A 100 -20.12 -10.44 -0.90
C LYS A 100 -21.27 -11.16 -1.59
N GLY A 101 -21.29 -11.19 -2.93
CA GLY A 101 -22.37 -11.74 -3.73
C GLY A 101 -23.31 -10.65 -4.24
N GLU A 102 -23.95 -10.94 -5.38
CA GLU A 102 -24.82 -9.99 -6.11
C GLU A 102 -26.03 -9.53 -5.27
N ASP A 103 -26.52 -10.39 -4.37
CA ASP A 103 -27.66 -10.11 -3.49
C ASP A 103 -27.28 -9.27 -2.25
N SER A 104 -26.00 -8.92 -2.08
CA SER A 104 -25.54 -8.15 -0.93
C SER A 104 -25.80 -6.66 -1.10
N LYS A 105 -26.32 -6.02 -0.03
CA LYS A 105 -26.50 -4.57 0.04
C LYS A 105 -25.26 -3.92 0.64
N MET A 106 -24.61 -3.03 -0.11
CA MET A 106 -23.48 -2.25 0.40
C MET A 106 -23.93 -1.35 1.57
N PRO A 107 -23.20 -1.31 2.71
CA PRO A 107 -23.49 -0.38 3.78
C PRO A 107 -23.32 1.07 3.32
N ALA A 108 -24.11 1.98 3.89
CA ALA A 108 -24.03 3.39 3.54
C ALA A 108 -22.66 3.98 3.91
N PRO A 109 -22.04 4.81 3.04
CA PRO A 109 -20.78 5.46 3.36
C PRO A 109 -20.92 6.35 4.59
N ARG A 110 -20.01 6.17 5.55
CA ARG A 110 -19.91 7.04 6.72
C ARG A 110 -18.94 8.16 6.40
N ARG A 111 -19.45 9.39 6.26
CA ARG A 111 -18.64 10.61 6.13
C ARG A 111 -18.65 11.31 7.49
N SER A 112 -17.53 11.32 8.20
CA SER A 112 -17.37 12.13 9.41
C SER A 112 -16.92 13.53 9.02
N ALA A 113 -17.72 14.55 9.32
CA ALA A 113 -17.29 15.93 9.28
C ALA A 113 -16.81 16.35 10.67
N PHE A 114 -15.54 16.74 10.80
CA PHE A 114 -15.06 17.41 12.01
C PHE A 114 -15.51 18.87 11.96
N VAL A 115 -16.74 19.15 12.42
CA VAL A 115 -17.21 20.53 12.59
C VAL A 115 -16.52 21.11 13.83
N LYS A 116 -15.54 21.98 13.62
CA LYS A 116 -15.07 22.87 14.68
C LYS A 116 -16.05 24.03 14.80
N LEU A 117 -16.94 23.96 15.77
CA LEU A 117 -17.67 25.14 16.23
C LEU A 117 -16.63 26.07 16.87
N VAL A 118 -16.43 27.25 16.26
CA VAL A 118 -15.72 28.34 16.93
C VAL A 118 -16.75 28.96 17.85
N ASP A 119 -16.61 28.75 19.16
CA ASP A 119 -17.37 29.54 20.13
C ASP A 119 -16.95 31.00 19.92
N LYS A 120 -17.94 31.81 19.57
CA LYS A 120 -17.76 33.25 19.43
C LYS A 120 -17.66 33.77 20.86
N ASP A 121 -16.44 34.11 21.30
CA ASP A 121 -16.24 34.83 22.55
C ASP A 121 -17.17 36.05 22.53
N GLU A 122 -18.15 36.08 23.43
CA GLU A 122 -18.97 37.26 23.64
C GLU A 122 -18.05 38.35 24.18
N ASP A 123 -17.78 39.36 23.34
CA ASP A 123 -17.18 40.63 23.73
C ASP A 123 -18.02 41.21 24.88
N ASN A 124 -17.56 41.02 26.12
CA ASN A 124 -18.05 41.81 27.26
C ASN A 124 -17.32 43.16 27.22
N ASP A 125 -17.99 44.13 26.58
CA ASP A 125 -17.81 45.55 26.88
C ASP A 125 -18.24 45.82 28.34
N ASP A 126 -17.28 46.15 29.20
CA ASP A 126 -17.41 47.08 30.35
C ASP A 126 -16.02 47.49 30.89
#